data_AF-A0AA38FH08-F1
#
_entry.id   AF-A0AA38FH08-F1
#
_cell.length_a   1.000
_cell.length_b   1.000
_cell.length_c   1.000
_cell.angle_alpha   90.00
_cell.angle_beta   90.00
_cell.angle_gamma   90.00
#
_symmetry.space_group_name_H-M   'P 1'
#
loop_
_entity.id
_entity.type
_entity.pdbx_description
1 polymer ?
#
loop_
_entity_poly.entity_id
_entity_poly.type
_entity_poly.pdbx_seq_one_letter_code
_entity_poly.pdbx_strand_id
1 'polypeptide(L)'
;GKSLVFMTNNSTKSRKQYRKKFEALGLTVEEEEIFPSSFAAAAYLKSIDFPQEKKVYVIGGEGILQELELCGIKGIGGPEDGDKSIQFRPGFSIEHDKDVGAVVVGFDQFINYYKIQYGTLCIRENPGCLFIATNCDAVGHFTDAQEWA
;
A
#
# COMPACT_ATOMS: atom_id res chain seq x y z
N GLY A 1 -19.87 7.74 -27.44
CA GLY A 1 -18.61 7.00 -27.70
C GLY A 1 -18.37 6.00 -26.58
N LYS A 2 -17.34 5.16 -26.69
CA LYS A 2 -16.91 4.24 -25.61
C LYS A 2 -15.81 4.91 -24.78
N SER A 3 -15.81 4.69 -23.46
CA SER A 3 -14.74 5.12 -22.55
C SER A 3 -13.83 3.93 -22.22
N LEU A 4 -12.53 4.17 -22.09
CA LEU A 4 -11.52 3.16 -21.73
C LEU A 4 -11.00 3.43 -20.32
N VAL A 5 -10.80 2.37 -19.54
CA VAL A 5 -10.16 2.44 -18.22
C VAL A 5 -9.17 1.28 -18.07
N PHE A 6 -8.07 1.53 -17.39
CA PHE A 6 -6.99 0.60 -17.13
C PHE A 6 -7.02 0.18 -15.66
N MET A 7 -7.35 -1.08 -15.40
CA MET A 7 -7.43 -1.62 -14.03
C MET A 7 -6.29 -2.60 -13.76
N THR A 8 -5.73 -2.57 -12.55
CA THR A 8 -4.70 -3.52 -12.13
C THR A 8 -4.74 -3.80 -10.63
N ASN A 9 -4.58 -5.06 -10.25
CA ASN A 9 -4.47 -5.48 -8.85
C ASN A 9 -3.09 -5.18 -8.24
N ASN A 10 -2.14 -4.64 -9.01
CA ASN A 10 -0.81 -4.33 -8.50
C ASN A 10 -0.78 -2.96 -7.79
N SER A 11 -0.40 -2.98 -6.51
CA SER A 11 -0.35 -1.80 -5.65
C SER A 11 1.05 -1.17 -5.53
N THR A 12 2.06 -1.65 -6.27
CA THR A 12 3.44 -1.12 -6.17
C THR A 12 3.59 0.29 -6.71
N LYS A 13 2.70 0.71 -7.62
CA LYS A 13 2.73 2.00 -8.31
C LYS A 13 1.47 2.82 -8.05
N SER A 14 1.62 4.14 -7.98
CA SER A 14 0.52 5.11 -8.03
C SER A 14 0.02 5.31 -9.46
N ARG A 15 -1.12 5.96 -9.62
CA ARG A 15 -1.67 6.38 -10.93
C ARG A 15 -0.68 7.25 -11.69
N LYS A 16 -0.02 8.19 -11.00
CA LYS A 16 1.04 9.03 -11.58
C LYS A 16 2.23 8.20 -12.09
N GLN A 17 2.64 7.16 -11.39
CA GLN A 17 3.69 6.25 -11.85
C GLN A 17 3.23 5.38 -13.04
N TYR A 18 1.97 4.93 -13.05
CA TYR A 18 1.41 4.24 -14.21
C TYR A 18 1.27 5.14 -15.43
N ARG A 19 0.88 6.41 -15.28
CA ARG A 19 0.85 7.39 -16.36
C ARG A 19 2.22 7.49 -17.04
N LYS A 20 3.29 7.67 -16.27
CA LYS A 20 4.67 7.67 -16.81
C LYS A 20 5.02 6.38 -17.54
N LYS A 21 4.55 5.23 -17.06
CA LYS A 21 4.75 3.93 -17.73
C LYS A 21 4.00 3.87 -19.06
N PHE A 22 2.76 4.34 -19.13
CA PHE A 22 2.01 4.42 -20.39
C PHE A 22 2.66 5.39 -21.38
N GLU A 23 3.13 6.55 -20.91
CA GLU A 23 3.87 7.52 -21.73
C GLU A 23 5.14 6.89 -22.34
N ALA A 24 5.90 6.13 -21.55
CA ALA A 24 7.08 5.39 -22.05
C ALA A 24 6.73 4.32 -23.11
N LEU A 25 5.49 3.82 -23.11
CA LEU A 25 4.97 2.91 -24.13
C LEU A 25 4.34 3.63 -25.33
N GLY A 26 4.40 4.97 -25.38
CA GLY A 26 3.81 5.77 -26.45
C GLY A 26 2.29 5.94 -26.35
N LEU A 27 1.71 5.71 -25.18
CA LEU A 27 0.27 5.83 -24.93
C LEU A 27 -0.03 7.09 -24.11
N THR A 28 -1.01 7.88 -24.55
CA THR A 28 -1.56 8.99 -23.77
C THR A 28 -2.73 8.48 -22.95
N VAL A 29 -2.55 8.41 -21.64
CA VAL A 29 -3.55 7.93 -20.67
C VAL A 29 -3.60 8.93 -19.52
N GLU A 30 -4.79 9.42 -19.19
CA GLU A 30 -4.99 10.33 -18.06
C GLU A 30 -5.06 9.57 -16.73
N GLU A 31 -4.73 10.22 -15.60
CA GLU A 31 -4.69 9.54 -14.30
C GLU A 31 -6.08 9.04 -13.87
N GLU A 32 -7.14 9.71 -14.31
CA GLU A 32 -8.55 9.35 -14.12
C GLU A 32 -8.95 8.08 -14.86
N GLU A 33 -8.17 7.64 -15.84
CA GLU A 33 -8.39 6.41 -16.60
C GLU A 33 -7.67 5.22 -15.95
N ILE A 34 -6.87 5.42 -14.89
CA ILE A 34 -6.03 4.39 -14.28
C ILE A 34 -6.54 4.04 -12.87
N PHE A 35 -6.85 2.77 -12.64
CA PHE A 35 -7.39 2.24 -11.39
C PHE A 35 -6.51 1.09 -10.86
N PRO A 36 -5.33 1.40 -10.29
CA PRO A 36 -4.55 0.42 -9.56
C PRO A 36 -5.14 0.14 -8.18
N SER A 37 -4.83 -1.02 -7.61
CA SER A 37 -5.29 -1.38 -6.26
C SER A 37 -4.71 -0.51 -5.15
N SER A 38 -3.57 0.15 -5.38
CA SER A 38 -3.03 1.22 -4.52
C SER A 38 -4.02 2.39 -4.38
N PHE A 39 -4.55 2.87 -5.52
CA PHE A 39 -5.58 3.90 -5.55
C PHE A 39 -6.89 3.40 -4.93
N ALA A 40 -7.31 2.17 -5.26
CA ALA A 40 -8.54 1.61 -4.71
C ALA A 40 -8.53 1.56 -3.17
N ALA A 41 -7.40 1.21 -2.55
CA ALA A 41 -7.26 1.21 -1.09
C ALA A 41 -7.37 2.62 -0.49
N ALA A 42 -6.71 3.62 -1.07
CA ALA A 42 -6.80 5.01 -0.61
C ALA A 42 -8.21 5.60 -0.82
N ALA A 43 -8.82 5.33 -1.98
CA ALA A 43 -10.18 5.74 -2.30
C ALA A 43 -11.21 5.10 -1.36
N TYR A 44 -11.02 3.82 -0.98
CA TYR A 44 -11.86 3.13 -0.01
C TYR A 44 -11.79 3.81 1.36
N LEU A 45 -10.58 4.07 1.88
CA LEU A 45 -10.40 4.78 3.15
C LEU A 45 -11.07 6.16 3.13
N LYS A 46 -10.93 6.89 2.02
CA LYS A 46 -11.64 8.17 1.83
C LYS A 46 -13.16 8.01 1.81
N SER A 47 -13.69 6.94 1.19
CA SER A 47 -15.14 6.71 1.06
C SER A 47 -15.84 6.36 2.36
N ILE A 48 -15.09 5.87 3.35
CA ILE A 48 -15.61 5.54 4.69
C ILE A 48 -15.34 6.64 5.72
N ASP A 49 -14.99 7.85 5.25
CA ASP A 49 -14.63 9.00 6.08
C ASP A 49 -13.53 8.66 7.12
N PHE A 50 -12.46 8.01 6.66
CA PHE A 50 -11.35 7.63 7.55
C PHE A 50 -10.83 8.85 8.34
N PRO A 51 -10.70 8.75 9.68
CA PRO A 51 -10.41 9.90 10.52
C PRO A 51 -9.06 10.55 10.18
N GLN A 52 -9.06 11.87 9.99
CA GLN A 52 -7.89 12.62 9.50
C GLN A 52 -6.73 12.67 10.49
N GLU A 53 -7.01 12.50 11.79
CA GLU A 53 -6.01 12.38 12.84
C GLU A 53 -5.33 11.00 12.88
N LYS A 54 -5.94 9.99 12.23
CA LYS A 54 -5.41 8.63 12.20
C LYS A 54 -4.41 8.43 11.06
N LYS A 55 -3.50 7.50 11.28
CA LYS A 55 -2.47 7.10 10.33
C LYS A 55 -2.80 5.74 9.72
N VAL A 56 -2.24 5.47 8.55
CA VAL A 56 -2.28 4.17 7.89
C VAL A 56 -0.88 3.56 7.91
N TYR A 57 -0.75 2.38 8.51
CA TYR A 57 0.48 1.60 8.41
C TYR A 57 0.45 0.77 7.13
N VAL A 58 1.46 0.93 6.28
CA VAL A 58 1.54 0.25 4.99
C VAL A 58 2.56 -0.90 5.06
N ILE A 59 2.09 -2.09 4.71
CA ILE A 59 2.95 -3.24 4.36
C ILE A 59 2.83 -3.39 2.85
N GLY A 60 3.75 -2.78 2.10
CA GLY A 60 3.61 -2.62 0.66
C GLY A 60 4.57 -1.60 0.05
N GLY A 61 4.45 -1.41 -1.26
CA GLY A 61 5.27 -0.46 -2.01
C GLY A 61 4.83 1.00 -1.90
N GLU A 62 5.70 1.89 -2.40
CA GLU A 62 5.56 3.35 -2.41
C GLU A 62 4.27 3.84 -3.06
N GLY A 63 3.75 3.12 -4.07
CA GLY A 63 2.52 3.48 -4.77
C GLY A 63 1.31 3.63 -3.84
N ILE A 64 1.23 2.84 -2.77
CA ILE A 64 0.16 2.96 -1.76
C ILE A 64 0.32 4.27 -0.97
N LEU A 65 1.54 4.58 -0.51
CA LEU A 65 1.84 5.79 0.25
C LEU A 65 1.50 7.06 -0.55
N GLN A 66 1.86 7.10 -1.83
CA GLN A 66 1.56 8.21 -2.72
C GLN A 66 0.05 8.42 -2.92
N GLU A 67 -0.73 7.35 -3.09
CA GLU A 67 -2.19 7.46 -3.24
C GLU A 67 -2.89 7.89 -1.94
N LEU A 68 -2.38 7.44 -0.78
CA LEU A 68 -2.84 7.91 0.53
C LEU A 68 -2.58 9.41 0.70
N GLU A 69 -1.37 9.87 0.36
CA GLU A 69 -1.00 11.29 0.43
C GLU A 69 -1.90 12.16 -0.44
N LEU A 70 -2.20 11.73 -1.68
CA LEU A 70 -3.14 12.42 -2.58
C LEU A 70 -4.58 12.50 -2.02
N CYS A 71 -4.94 11.59 -1.11
CA CYS A 71 -6.21 11.62 -0.40
C CYS A 71 -6.17 12.43 0.91
N GLY A 72 -5.02 13.02 1.27
CA GLY A 72 -4.81 13.71 2.54
C GLY A 72 -4.62 12.77 3.73
N ILE A 73 -4.39 11.47 3.49
CA ILE A 73 -4.24 10.45 4.52
C ILE A 73 -2.76 10.21 4.80
N LYS A 74 -2.37 10.28 6.07
CA LYS A 74 -0.98 10.06 6.47
C LYS A 74 -0.64 8.56 6.47
N GLY A 75 0.17 8.14 5.50
CA GLY A 75 0.80 6.81 5.46
C GLY A 75 2.14 6.77 6.21
N ILE A 76 2.45 5.65 6.86
CA ILE A 76 3.75 5.33 7.46
C ILE A 76 4.17 3.88 7.12
N GLY A 77 5.44 3.55 7.28
CA GLY A 77 5.96 2.20 6.99
C GLY A 77 6.40 2.04 5.54
N GLY A 78 5.93 1.01 4.85
CA GLY A 78 6.26 0.75 3.45
C GLY A 78 7.76 0.51 3.23
N PRO A 79 8.38 1.08 2.17
CA PRO A 79 9.81 0.90 1.89
C PRO A 79 10.74 1.38 3.00
N GLU A 80 10.37 2.42 3.77
CA GLU A 80 11.18 2.96 4.88
C GLU A 80 11.50 1.90 5.95
N ASP A 81 10.56 0.97 6.16
CA ASP A 81 10.71 -0.12 7.12
C ASP A 81 11.39 -1.36 6.52
N GLY A 82 11.86 -1.32 5.27
CA GLY A 82 12.37 -2.48 4.52
C GLY A 82 13.54 -3.20 5.18
N ASP A 83 14.45 -2.45 5.81
CA ASP A 83 15.65 -2.98 6.46
C ASP A 83 15.49 -3.20 7.98
N LYS A 84 14.31 -2.93 8.53
CA LYS A 84 14.05 -3.13 9.96
C LYS A 84 14.00 -4.62 10.28
N SER A 85 14.55 -4.97 11.44
CA SER A 85 14.57 -6.34 11.95
C SER A 85 14.12 -6.40 13.40
N ILE A 86 13.71 -7.59 13.84
CA ILE A 86 13.28 -7.86 15.21
C ILE A 86 14.19 -8.89 15.86
N GLN A 87 14.40 -8.78 17.16
CA GLN A 87 15.20 -9.73 17.92
C GLN A 87 14.28 -10.57 18.81
N PHE A 88 14.24 -11.88 18.56
CA PHE A 88 13.48 -12.82 19.39
C PHE A 88 14.27 -13.18 20.65
N ARG A 89 14.38 -12.22 21.57
CA ARG A 89 15.05 -12.40 22.87
C ARG A 89 14.23 -11.80 24.02
N PRO A 90 14.36 -12.34 25.25
CA PRO A 90 13.71 -11.74 26.42
C PRO A 90 14.03 -10.25 26.56
N GLY A 91 13.00 -9.46 26.88
CA GLY A 91 13.10 -8.01 27.05
C GLY A 91 13.07 -7.18 25.76
N PHE A 92 13.03 -7.81 24.57
CA PHE A 92 12.79 -7.09 23.33
C PHE A 92 11.28 -6.90 23.13
N SER A 93 10.86 -5.65 22.96
CA SER A 93 9.48 -5.28 22.63
C SER A 93 9.50 -4.21 21.53
N ILE A 94 8.41 -4.13 20.78
CA ILE A 94 8.22 -3.12 19.75
C ILE A 94 7.06 -2.26 20.20
N GLU A 95 7.30 -0.95 20.30
CA GLU A 95 6.22 0.01 20.44
C GLU A 95 5.66 0.34 19.05
N HIS A 96 4.34 0.30 18.93
CA HIS A 96 3.65 0.76 17.74
C HIS A 96 2.88 2.04 18.01
N ASP A 97 2.64 2.78 16.94
CA ASP A 97 1.95 4.05 16.96
C ASP A 97 0.45 3.83 17.23
N LYS A 98 -0.05 4.36 18.36
CA LYS A 98 -1.44 4.21 18.80
C LYS A 98 -2.43 5.03 17.96
N ASP A 99 -1.94 5.91 17.09
CA ASP A 99 -2.76 6.65 16.14
C ASP A 99 -2.96 5.90 14.81
N VAL A 100 -2.38 4.71 14.63
CA VAL A 100 -2.66 3.89 13.44
C VAL A 100 -4.10 3.35 13.50
N GLY A 101 -4.92 3.83 12.58
CA GLY A 101 -6.34 3.44 12.43
C GLY A 101 -6.58 2.40 11.33
N ALA A 102 -5.60 2.13 10.48
CA ALA A 102 -5.69 1.06 9.49
C ALA A 102 -4.30 0.49 9.15
N VAL A 103 -4.28 -0.79 8.81
CA VAL A 103 -3.14 -1.46 8.18
C VAL A 103 -3.53 -1.84 6.76
N VAL A 104 -2.82 -1.29 5.78
CA VAL A 104 -3.01 -1.61 4.36
C VAL A 104 -1.89 -2.55 3.91
N VAL A 105 -2.27 -3.72 3.38
CA VAL A 105 -1.35 -4.76 2.92
C VAL A 105 -1.45 -4.90 1.40
N GLY A 106 -0.31 -4.75 0.73
CA GLY A 106 -0.16 -5.04 -0.69
C GLY A 106 1.13 -5.81 -0.96
N PHE A 107 1.56 -5.84 -2.22
CA PHE A 107 2.84 -6.47 -2.57
C PHE A 107 4.01 -5.65 -1.99
N ASP A 108 4.87 -6.31 -1.21
CA ASP A 108 6.04 -5.73 -0.54
C ASP A 108 7.28 -6.61 -0.84
N GLN A 109 8.24 -6.05 -1.58
CA GLN A 109 9.49 -6.73 -1.94
C GLN A 109 10.43 -6.90 -0.73
N PHE A 110 10.28 -6.05 0.27
CA PHE A 110 11.11 -6.00 1.48
C PHE A 110 10.24 -6.30 2.70
N ILE A 111 9.31 -7.25 2.56
CA ILE A 111 8.52 -7.73 3.70
C ILE A 111 9.46 -8.38 4.71
N ASN A 112 9.26 -8.05 5.98
CA ASN A 112 10.07 -8.56 7.07
C ASN A 112 9.20 -8.76 8.32
N TYR A 113 9.76 -9.46 9.31
CA TYR A 113 9.05 -9.74 10.56
C TYR A 113 8.77 -8.48 11.39
N TYR A 114 9.53 -7.39 11.24
CA TYR A 114 9.23 -6.12 11.89
C TYR A 114 7.87 -5.59 11.42
N LYS A 115 7.67 -5.50 10.09
CA LYS A 115 6.43 -5.02 9.49
C LYS A 115 5.23 -5.89 9.88
N ILE A 116 5.40 -7.22 9.83
CA ILE A 116 4.34 -8.17 10.22
C ILE A 116 3.96 -7.99 11.70
N GLN A 117 4.95 -7.90 12.59
CA GLN A 117 4.68 -7.71 14.02
C GLN A 117 4.05 -6.34 14.27
N TYR A 118 4.58 -5.26 13.69
CA TYR A 118 4.07 -3.91 13.86
C TYR A 118 2.61 -3.79 13.38
N GLY A 119 2.30 -4.28 12.18
CA GLY A 119 0.94 -4.30 11.66
C GLY A 119 0.00 -5.13 12.53
N THR A 120 0.45 -6.29 13.00
CA THR A 120 -0.33 -7.14 13.92
C THR A 120 -0.64 -6.42 15.23
N LEU A 121 0.34 -5.72 15.80
CA LEU A 121 0.15 -4.95 17.04
C LEU A 121 -0.84 -3.81 16.82
N CYS A 122 -0.77 -3.10 15.70
CA CYS A 122 -1.75 -2.07 15.35
C CYS A 122 -3.17 -2.65 15.29
N ILE A 123 -3.39 -3.74 14.55
CA ILE A 123 -4.72 -4.37 14.39
C ILE A 123 -5.27 -4.87 15.73
N ARG A 124 -4.43 -5.48 16.56
CA ARG A 124 -4.86 -6.12 17.81
C ARG A 124 -5.05 -5.16 18.97
N GLU A 125 -4.25 -4.09 19.04
CA GLU A 125 -4.21 -3.21 20.20
C GLU A 125 -4.82 -1.83 19.96
N ASN A 126 -4.89 -1.33 18.72
CA ASN A 126 -5.53 -0.05 18.44
C ASN A 126 -7.04 -0.27 18.20
N PRO A 127 -7.94 0.31 19.01
CA PRO A 127 -9.38 0.11 18.87
C PRO A 127 -9.88 0.54 17.48
N GLY A 128 -10.62 -0.34 16.80
CA GLY A 128 -11.20 -0.05 15.48
C GLY A 128 -10.19 -0.04 14.33
N CYS A 129 -8.94 -0.50 14.55
CA CYS A 129 -7.95 -0.55 13.49
C CYS A 129 -8.39 -1.49 12.35
N LEU A 130 -8.49 -0.96 11.15
CA LEU A 130 -8.93 -1.70 9.97
C LEU A 130 -7.80 -2.55 9.39
N PHE A 131 -8.14 -3.70 8.81
CA PHE A 131 -7.23 -4.48 7.98
C PHE A 131 -7.73 -4.46 6.53
N ILE A 132 -6.91 -3.96 5.62
CA ILE A 132 -7.26 -3.77 4.21
C ILE A 132 -6.19 -4.44 3.34
N ALA A 133 -6.59 -5.42 2.53
CA ALA A 133 -5.73 -5.97 1.49
C ALA A 133 -6.00 -5.25 0.16
N THR A 134 -4.96 -4.84 -0.57
CA THR A 134 -5.13 -4.21 -1.88
C THR A 134 -5.65 -5.21 -2.92
N ASN A 135 -5.35 -6.49 -2.76
CA ASN A 135 -5.87 -7.61 -3.56
C ASN A 135 -5.65 -8.93 -2.79
N CYS A 136 -6.27 -10.01 -3.26
CA CYS A 136 -6.15 -11.36 -2.68
C CYS A 136 -5.54 -12.38 -3.67
N ASP A 137 -4.79 -11.90 -4.67
CA ASP A 137 -4.20 -12.78 -5.68
C ASP A 137 -3.13 -13.67 -5.02
N ALA A 138 -3.30 -14.98 -5.11
CA ALA A 138 -2.39 -15.94 -4.45
C ALA A 138 -1.00 -16.01 -5.10
N VAL A 139 -0.89 -15.61 -6.37
CA VAL A 139 0.34 -15.63 -7.16
C VAL A 139 0.44 -14.38 -8.03
N GLY A 140 1.64 -13.85 -8.17
CA GLY A 140 1.96 -12.92 -9.26
C GLY A 140 2.42 -13.69 -10.51
N HIS A 141 2.34 -13.05 -11.66
CA HIS A 141 3.09 -13.51 -12.81
C HIS A 141 4.56 -13.15 -12.56
N PHE A 142 5.41 -14.15 -12.34
CA PHE A 142 6.85 -14.05 -12.15
C PHE A 142 7.50 -15.03 -13.12
N THR A 143 7.94 -14.54 -14.27
CA THR A 143 8.67 -15.35 -15.26
C THR A 143 10.15 -14.98 -15.29
N ASP A 144 10.98 -15.88 -15.82
CA ASP A 144 12.41 -15.63 -16.07
C ASP A 144 12.66 -14.50 -17.07
N ALA A 145 11.69 -14.24 -17.96
CA ALA A 145 11.69 -13.12 -18.90
C ALA A 145 11.11 -11.81 -18.33
N GLN A 146 10.78 -11.76 -17.03
CA GLN A 146 10.07 -10.62 -16.46
C GLN A 146 10.97 -9.41 -16.21
N GLU A 147 10.70 -8.34 -16.93
CA GLU A 147 11.26 -7.01 -16.65
C GLU A 147 10.35 -6.22 -15.72
N TRP A 148 10.92 -5.71 -14.64
CA TRP A 148 10.25 -4.80 -13.71
C TRP A 148 10.42 -3.37 -14.20
N ALA A 149 9.39 -2.84 -14.86
CA ALA A 149 9.21 -1.40 -15.08
C ALA A 149 8.71 -0.71 -13.82
#